data_AF-A0A938EAZ2-F1
#
_entry.id   AF-A0A938EAZ2-F1
#
_cell.length_a   1.000
_cell.length_b   1.000
_cell.length_c   1.000
_cell.angle_alpha   90.00
_cell.angle_beta   90.00
_cell.angle_gamma   90.00
#
_symmetry.space_group_name_H-M   'P 1'
#
loop_
_entity.id
_entity.type
_entity.pdbx_description
1 polymer ?
#
loop_
_entity_poly.entity_id
_entity_poly.type
_entity_poly.pdbx_seq_one_letter_code
_entity_poly.pdbx_strand_id
1 'polypeptide(L)'
;MSATNLGRADFGGGADRAGACADLERVRLEDYAAECGEIDELATLASHLAAATARFVEMVWRQHERHGAEAAGFVAYRCGITGQEAVEYVRVAEALQGLPVLRAAFGRGEITYAKVRALTRVATASSEEALLELAGALTATRLQRALRAYRRVAAAEARRSHELEHVSWWFAEDGSLILSARLAAEDGTLVVRALEAARERVVERRRQERAEARAPPATAPWRRSTRRGPCRSRRWPRSHTPRWPRRTRPVCRVRG
;
A
#
# COMPACT_ATOMS: atom_id res chain seq x y z
N MET A 1 -59.21 -92.20 31.08
CA MET A 1 -57.80 -92.14 30.65
C MET A 1 -57.71 -91.24 29.43
N SER A 2 -56.55 -90.59 29.28
CA SER A 2 -56.16 -89.60 28.24
C SER A 2 -56.48 -88.14 28.56
N ALA A 3 -55.57 -87.54 29.32
CA ALA A 3 -55.33 -86.10 29.38
C ALA A 3 -54.33 -85.73 28.27
N THR A 4 -54.70 -84.79 27.39
CA THR A 4 -53.80 -84.25 26.37
C THR A 4 -52.99 -83.12 26.98
N ASN A 5 -51.68 -83.34 27.02
CA ASN A 5 -50.66 -82.43 27.51
C ASN A 5 -50.38 -81.36 26.43
N LEU A 6 -50.69 -80.09 26.70
CA LEU A 6 -50.32 -78.97 25.83
C LEU A 6 -49.04 -78.34 26.38
N GLY A 7 -47.96 -78.59 25.64
CA GLY A 7 -46.60 -78.16 25.94
C GLY A 7 -46.47 -76.64 26.07
N ARG A 8 -45.80 -76.25 27.15
CA ARG A 8 -45.25 -74.93 27.40
C ARG A 8 -44.16 -74.69 26.35
N ALA A 9 -44.40 -73.81 25.37
CA ALA A 9 -43.37 -73.38 24.43
C ALA A 9 -42.45 -72.37 25.12
N ASP A 10 -41.15 -72.69 25.11
CA ASP A 10 -40.08 -71.87 25.65
C ASP A 10 -39.96 -70.53 24.91
N PHE A 11 -39.97 -69.43 25.67
CA PHE A 11 -39.56 -68.11 25.21
C PHE A 11 -38.02 -68.01 25.20
N GLY A 12 -37.38 -68.67 24.25
CA GLY A 12 -35.96 -68.47 23.93
C GLY A 12 -35.82 -67.51 22.75
N GLY A 13 -35.74 -66.20 22.98
CA GLY A 13 -35.60 -65.23 21.88
C GLY A 13 -35.28 -63.77 22.25
N GLY A 14 -34.84 -63.52 23.49
CA GLY A 14 -34.48 -62.18 23.96
C GLY A 14 -33.03 -61.77 23.69
N ALA A 15 -32.09 -62.73 23.74
CA ALA A 15 -30.66 -62.47 23.57
C ALA A 15 -30.26 -62.22 22.10
N ASP A 16 -30.90 -62.91 21.15
CA ASP A 16 -30.59 -62.80 19.70
C ASP A 16 -30.95 -61.44 19.11
N ARG A 17 -32.01 -60.79 19.60
CA ARG A 17 -32.43 -59.48 19.08
C ARG A 17 -31.57 -58.33 19.59
N ALA A 18 -31.03 -58.44 20.80
CA ALA A 18 -30.08 -57.48 21.35
C ALA A 18 -28.72 -57.60 20.64
N GLY A 19 -28.27 -58.83 20.34
CA GLY A 19 -27.10 -59.09 19.50
C GLY A 19 -27.26 -58.52 18.08
N ALA A 20 -28.36 -58.83 17.41
CA ALA A 20 -28.64 -58.33 16.05
C ALA A 20 -28.75 -56.79 15.98
N CYS A 21 -29.27 -56.13 17.02
CA CYS A 21 -29.33 -54.67 17.07
C CYS A 21 -27.94 -54.04 17.28
N ALA A 22 -27.10 -54.63 18.14
CA ALA A 22 -25.72 -54.21 18.34
C ALA A 22 -24.84 -54.46 17.11
N ASP A 23 -25.09 -55.54 16.37
CA ASP A 23 -24.39 -55.86 15.12
C ASP A 23 -24.77 -54.89 14.00
N LEU A 24 -26.05 -54.52 13.87
CA LEU A 24 -26.49 -53.49 12.92
C LEU A 24 -25.93 -52.11 13.25
N GLU A 25 -25.83 -51.74 14.53
CA GLU A 25 -25.25 -50.48 14.96
C GLU A 25 -23.73 -50.44 14.75
N ARG A 26 -23.04 -51.57 14.95
CA ARG A 26 -21.62 -51.74 14.64
C ARG A 26 -21.33 -51.64 13.15
N VAL A 27 -22.09 -52.36 12.30
CA VAL A 27 -21.97 -52.27 10.84
C VAL A 27 -22.20 -50.84 10.38
N ARG A 28 -23.21 -50.14 10.92
CA ARG A 28 -23.45 -48.73 10.60
C ARG A 28 -22.29 -47.82 11.00
N LEU A 29 -21.65 -48.05 12.16
CA LEU A 29 -20.49 -47.28 12.60
C LEU A 29 -19.24 -47.58 11.77
N GLU A 30 -19.05 -48.83 11.33
CA GLU A 30 -17.98 -49.22 10.41
C GLU A 30 -18.17 -48.58 9.03
N ASP A 31 -19.40 -48.57 8.51
CA ASP A 31 -19.75 -47.88 7.26
C ASP A 31 -19.52 -46.37 7.37
N TYR A 32 -19.93 -45.73 8.48
CA TYR A 32 -19.65 -44.31 8.74
C TYR A 32 -18.14 -44.03 8.87
N ALA A 33 -17.38 -44.92 9.52
CA ALA A 33 -15.93 -44.76 9.65
C ALA A 33 -15.21 -44.90 8.31
N ALA A 34 -15.67 -45.81 7.44
CA ALA A 34 -15.16 -45.94 6.08
C ALA A 34 -15.49 -44.70 5.23
N GLU A 35 -16.72 -44.19 5.31
CA GLU A 35 -17.13 -42.95 4.62
C GLU A 35 -16.33 -41.73 5.12
N CYS A 36 -16.09 -41.61 6.43
CA CYS A 36 -15.19 -40.59 6.99
C CYS A 36 -13.75 -40.74 6.49
N GLY A 37 -13.25 -41.97 6.35
CA GLY A 37 -11.92 -42.24 5.80
C GLY A 37 -11.76 -41.77 4.36
N GLU A 38 -12.76 -42.02 3.49
CA GLU A 38 -12.76 -41.53 2.10
C GLU A 38 -12.80 -40.00 2.03
N ILE A 39 -13.57 -39.34 2.91
CA ILE A 39 -13.64 -37.88 2.99
C ILE A 39 -12.30 -37.28 3.44
N ASP A 40 -11.61 -37.91 4.39
CA ASP A 40 -10.28 -37.47 4.85
C ASP A 40 -9.22 -37.66 3.77
N GLU A 41 -9.30 -38.75 3.00
CA GLU A 41 -8.45 -38.95 1.82
C GLU A 41 -8.71 -37.88 0.75
N LEU A 42 -9.98 -37.58 0.47
CA LEU A 42 -10.37 -36.51 -0.45
C LEU A 42 -9.81 -35.14 -0.01
N ALA A 43 -9.88 -34.83 1.29
CA ALA A 43 -9.31 -33.59 1.85
C ALA A 43 -7.78 -33.55 1.69
N THR A 44 -7.11 -34.68 1.89
CA THR A 44 -5.66 -34.83 1.70
C THR A 44 -5.28 -34.59 0.23
N LEU A 45 -5.99 -35.23 -0.71
CA LEU A 45 -5.79 -35.00 -2.14
C LEU A 45 -6.04 -33.54 -2.54
N ALA A 46 -7.06 -32.91 -1.98
CA ALA A 46 -7.33 -31.50 -2.21
C ALA A 46 -6.19 -30.59 -1.74
N SER A 47 -5.55 -30.91 -0.61
CA SER A 47 -4.35 -30.21 -0.12
C SER A 47 -3.16 -30.38 -1.08
N HIS A 48 -2.92 -31.60 -1.56
CA HIS A 48 -1.87 -31.85 -2.56
C HIS A 48 -2.11 -31.09 -3.87
N LEU A 49 -3.35 -31.05 -4.35
CA LEU A 49 -3.73 -30.26 -5.53
C LEU A 49 -3.50 -28.76 -5.29
N ALA A 50 -3.83 -28.26 -4.10
CA ALA A 50 -3.58 -26.87 -3.74
C ALA A 50 -2.07 -26.56 -3.75
N ALA A 51 -1.25 -27.38 -3.10
CA ALA A 51 0.21 -27.21 -3.09
C ALA A 51 0.82 -27.30 -4.50
N ALA A 52 0.37 -28.25 -5.32
CA ALA A 52 0.78 -28.36 -6.72
C ALA A 52 0.37 -27.12 -7.53
N THR A 53 -0.83 -26.59 -7.30
CA THR A 53 -1.29 -25.35 -7.94
C THR A 53 -0.48 -24.14 -7.48
N ALA A 54 -0.06 -24.09 -6.22
CA ALA A 54 0.82 -23.04 -5.72
C ALA A 54 2.16 -23.05 -6.48
N ARG A 55 2.78 -24.22 -6.63
CA ARG A 55 3.99 -24.38 -7.45
C ARG A 55 3.76 -23.97 -8.90
N PHE A 56 2.63 -24.34 -9.49
CA PHE A 56 2.26 -23.93 -10.84
C PHE A 56 2.18 -22.39 -10.96
N VAL A 57 1.52 -21.72 -10.02
CA VAL A 57 1.41 -20.26 -9.97
C VAL A 57 2.78 -19.59 -9.83
N GLU A 58 3.70 -20.16 -9.04
CA GLU A 58 5.09 -19.67 -8.97
C GLU A 58 5.83 -19.83 -10.30
N MET A 59 5.59 -20.91 -11.04
CA MET A 59 6.16 -21.08 -12.39
C MET A 59 5.58 -20.07 -13.37
N VAL A 60 4.28 -19.78 -13.29
CA VAL A 60 3.62 -18.72 -14.07
C VAL A 60 4.27 -17.37 -13.78
N TRP A 61 4.55 -17.04 -12.51
CA TRP A 61 5.27 -15.82 -12.16
C TRP A 61 6.62 -15.71 -12.87
N ARG A 62 7.42 -16.79 -12.85
CA ARG A 62 8.73 -16.81 -13.54
C ARG A 62 8.60 -16.62 -15.06
N GLN A 63 7.51 -17.06 -15.67
CA GLN A 63 7.27 -16.78 -17.09
C GLN A 63 6.88 -15.31 -17.31
N HIS A 64 6.05 -14.76 -16.42
CA HIS A 64 5.69 -13.34 -16.45
C HIS A 64 6.91 -12.42 -16.26
N GLU A 65 7.85 -12.75 -15.37
CA GLU A 65 9.11 -12.00 -15.22
C GLU A 65 9.97 -12.01 -16.49
N ARG A 66 9.90 -13.08 -17.28
CA ARG A 66 10.70 -13.23 -18.52
C ARG A 66 10.05 -12.59 -19.74
N HIS A 67 8.73 -12.68 -19.83
CA HIS A 67 7.98 -12.39 -21.07
C HIS A 67 6.93 -11.28 -20.90
N GLY A 68 6.75 -10.74 -19.69
CA GLY A 68 5.77 -9.70 -19.40
C GLY A 68 4.35 -10.09 -19.82
N ALA A 69 3.67 -9.16 -20.51
CA ALA A 69 2.27 -9.32 -20.95
C ALA A 69 2.03 -10.54 -21.86
N GLU A 70 3.05 -11.02 -22.57
CA GLU A 70 2.94 -12.18 -23.47
C GLU A 70 2.86 -13.52 -22.72
N ALA A 71 3.28 -13.56 -21.45
CA ALA A 71 3.35 -14.78 -20.65
C ALA A 71 1.99 -15.50 -20.54
N ALA A 72 0.90 -14.74 -20.41
CA ALA A 72 -0.45 -15.32 -20.33
C ALA A 72 -0.82 -16.09 -21.61
N GLY A 73 -0.43 -15.59 -22.78
CA GLY A 73 -0.68 -16.28 -24.06
C GLY A 73 0.11 -17.58 -24.17
N PHE A 74 1.39 -17.57 -23.76
CA PHE A 74 2.22 -18.77 -23.71
C PHE A 74 1.68 -19.82 -22.74
N VAL A 75 1.29 -19.41 -21.53
CA VAL A 75 0.71 -20.30 -20.52
C VAL A 75 -0.61 -20.89 -21.01
N ALA A 76 -1.50 -20.08 -21.61
CA ALA A 76 -2.75 -20.58 -22.19
C ALA A 76 -2.50 -21.67 -23.23
N TYR A 77 -1.60 -21.40 -24.19
CA TYR A 77 -1.24 -22.35 -25.24
C TYR A 77 -0.60 -23.63 -24.68
N ARG A 78 0.39 -23.52 -23.79
CA ARG A 78 1.15 -24.66 -23.29
C ARG A 78 0.40 -25.52 -22.29
N CYS A 79 -0.51 -24.92 -21.51
CA CYS A 79 -1.24 -25.62 -20.46
C CYS A 79 -2.66 -26.02 -20.87
N GLY A 80 -3.09 -25.69 -22.10
CA GLY A 80 -4.43 -26.05 -22.60
C GLY A 80 -5.56 -25.35 -21.82
N ILE A 81 -5.31 -24.15 -21.30
CA ILE A 81 -6.29 -23.36 -20.55
C ILE A 81 -6.72 -22.14 -21.37
N THR A 82 -7.83 -21.53 -21.00
CA THR A 82 -8.30 -20.30 -21.66
C THR A 82 -7.36 -19.14 -21.37
N GLY A 83 -7.31 -18.17 -22.30
CA GLY A 83 -6.56 -16.93 -22.07
C GLY A 83 -6.99 -16.19 -20.81
N GLN A 84 -8.29 -16.20 -20.49
CA GLN A 84 -8.82 -15.59 -19.28
C GLN A 84 -8.31 -16.27 -18.00
N GLU A 85 -8.24 -17.61 -17.98
CA GLU A 85 -7.65 -18.35 -16.85
C GLU A 85 -6.17 -18.04 -16.69
N ALA A 86 -5.42 -18.00 -17.81
CA ALA A 86 -4.00 -17.66 -17.78
C ALA A 86 -3.75 -16.25 -17.23
N VAL A 87 -4.56 -15.26 -17.64
CA VAL A 87 -4.51 -13.89 -17.11
C VAL A 87 -4.81 -13.87 -15.60
N GLU A 88 -5.81 -14.62 -15.13
CA GLU A 88 -6.10 -14.68 -13.70
C GLU A 88 -4.96 -15.36 -12.92
N TYR A 89 -4.33 -16.40 -13.47
CA TYR A 89 -3.15 -17.02 -12.85
C TYR A 89 -1.99 -16.03 -12.75
N VAL A 90 -1.70 -15.26 -13.80
CA VAL A 90 -0.66 -14.20 -13.76
C VAL A 90 -0.99 -13.17 -12.69
N ARG A 91 -2.23 -12.68 -12.65
CA ARG A 91 -2.68 -11.69 -11.66
C ARG A 91 -2.61 -12.20 -10.22
N VAL A 92 -2.92 -13.47 -9.97
CA VAL A 92 -2.75 -14.09 -8.66
C VAL A 92 -1.27 -14.26 -8.33
N ALA A 93 -0.45 -14.69 -9.29
CA ALA A 93 0.98 -14.88 -9.12
C ALA A 93 1.70 -13.57 -8.76
N GLU A 94 1.32 -12.47 -9.41
CA GLU A 94 1.82 -11.12 -9.12
C GLU A 94 1.42 -10.66 -7.71
N ALA A 95 0.13 -10.78 -7.36
CA ALA A 95 -0.37 -10.37 -6.05
C ALA A 95 0.34 -11.11 -4.89
N LEU A 96 0.67 -12.39 -5.08
CA LEU A 96 1.36 -13.19 -4.07
C LEU A 96 2.81 -12.76 -3.81
N GLN A 97 3.43 -11.92 -4.65
CA GLN A 97 4.77 -11.40 -4.37
C GLN A 97 4.79 -10.44 -3.18
N GLY A 98 3.69 -9.74 -2.92
CA GLY A 98 3.52 -8.85 -1.77
C GLY A 98 2.79 -9.48 -0.58
N LEU A 99 2.50 -10.78 -0.63
CA LEU A 99 1.67 -11.50 0.36
C LEU A 99 2.37 -12.82 0.79
N PRO A 100 3.52 -12.74 1.47
CA PRO A 100 4.34 -13.90 1.82
C PRO A 100 3.61 -14.90 2.72
N VAL A 101 2.74 -14.46 3.63
CA VAL A 101 2.00 -15.37 4.52
C VAL A 101 1.00 -16.20 3.71
N LEU A 102 0.22 -15.56 2.84
CA LEU A 102 -0.72 -16.27 1.96
C LEU A 102 0.01 -17.20 0.98
N ARG A 103 1.15 -16.76 0.44
CA ARG A 103 1.98 -17.60 -0.43
C ARG A 103 2.45 -18.86 0.29
N ALA A 104 2.94 -18.73 1.51
CA ALA A 104 3.44 -19.85 2.29
C ALA A 104 2.30 -20.85 2.64
N ALA A 105 1.14 -20.34 3.08
CA ALA A 105 -0.02 -21.18 3.37
C ALA A 105 -0.53 -21.92 2.11
N PHE A 106 -0.54 -21.25 0.95
CA PHE A 106 -0.91 -21.88 -0.31
C PHE A 106 0.08 -22.97 -0.72
N GLY A 107 1.39 -22.72 -0.55
CA GLY A 107 2.45 -23.70 -0.81
C GLY A 107 2.35 -24.96 0.05
N ARG A 108 1.83 -24.84 1.27
CA ARG A 108 1.57 -25.97 2.18
C ARG A 108 0.24 -26.69 1.93
N GLY A 109 -0.59 -26.19 0.99
CA GLY A 109 -1.90 -26.76 0.69
C GLY A 109 -3.00 -26.43 1.72
N GLU A 110 -2.74 -25.52 2.66
CA GLU A 110 -3.68 -25.14 3.74
C GLU A 110 -4.88 -24.34 3.20
N ILE A 111 -4.68 -23.65 2.08
CA ILE A 111 -5.72 -22.88 1.40
C ILE A 111 -5.79 -23.24 -0.08
N THR A 112 -7.01 -23.33 -0.61
CA THR A 112 -7.22 -23.67 -2.03
C THR A 112 -7.04 -22.46 -2.93
N TYR A 113 -6.75 -22.69 -4.21
CA TYR A 113 -6.64 -21.63 -5.22
C TYR A 113 -7.88 -20.71 -5.26
N ALA A 114 -9.08 -21.27 -5.07
CA ALA A 114 -10.32 -20.50 -5.03
C ALA A 114 -10.34 -19.47 -3.88
N LYS A 115 -9.82 -19.84 -2.70
CA LYS A 115 -9.68 -18.93 -1.54
C LYS A 115 -8.59 -17.90 -1.83
N VAL A 116 -7.41 -18.33 -2.27
CA VAL A 116 -6.27 -17.45 -2.61
C VAL A 116 -6.67 -16.38 -3.63
N ARG A 117 -7.31 -16.77 -4.73
CA ARG A 117 -7.76 -15.86 -5.79
C ARG A 117 -8.72 -14.79 -5.26
N ALA A 118 -9.55 -15.12 -4.28
CA ALA A 118 -10.48 -14.19 -3.66
C ALA A 118 -9.78 -13.25 -2.66
N LEU A 119 -8.87 -13.79 -1.84
CA LEU A 119 -8.11 -13.07 -0.81
C LEU A 119 -7.16 -12.04 -1.42
N THR A 120 -6.40 -12.44 -2.45
CA THR A 120 -5.42 -11.58 -3.17
C THR A 120 -6.03 -10.33 -3.82
N ARG A 121 -7.36 -10.18 -3.84
CA ARG A 121 -8.05 -8.97 -4.35
C ARG A 121 -8.29 -7.91 -3.27
N VAL A 122 -8.05 -8.25 -2.00
CA VAL A 122 -8.29 -7.35 -0.86
C VAL A 122 -7.16 -7.37 0.16
N ALA A 123 -6.38 -8.45 0.19
CA ALA A 123 -5.30 -8.62 1.13
C ALA A 123 -4.19 -7.59 0.86
N THR A 124 -3.72 -7.01 1.94
CA THR A 124 -2.52 -6.17 2.02
C THR A 124 -1.52 -6.89 2.94
N ALA A 125 -0.24 -6.49 2.91
CA ALA A 125 0.77 -7.05 3.80
C ALA A 125 0.39 -6.93 5.30
N SER A 126 -0.37 -5.90 5.69
CA SER A 126 -0.85 -5.70 7.06
C SER A 126 -2.10 -6.51 7.44
N SER A 127 -2.84 -7.04 6.46
CA SER A 127 -4.12 -7.74 6.69
C SER A 127 -4.10 -9.22 6.34
N GLU A 128 -3.02 -9.70 5.72
CA GLU A 128 -2.98 -11.07 5.18
C GLU A 128 -3.11 -12.17 6.23
N GLU A 129 -2.57 -11.97 7.44
CA GLU A 129 -2.69 -12.93 8.55
C GLU A 129 -4.14 -13.07 9.02
N ALA A 130 -4.81 -11.95 9.36
CA ALA A 130 -6.20 -11.96 9.79
C ALA A 130 -7.15 -12.53 8.71
N LEU A 131 -6.86 -12.24 7.43
CA LEU A 131 -7.63 -12.78 6.32
C LEU A 131 -7.39 -14.28 6.10
N LEU A 132 -6.18 -14.78 6.38
CA LEU A 132 -5.87 -16.21 6.37
C LEU A 132 -6.61 -16.96 7.47
N GLU A 133 -6.63 -16.43 8.69
CA GLU A 133 -7.42 -17.02 9.80
C GLU A 133 -8.91 -17.14 9.43
N LEU A 134 -9.48 -16.06 8.88
CA LEU A 134 -10.86 -16.07 8.40
C LEU A 134 -11.08 -17.12 7.29
N ALA A 135 -10.10 -17.32 6.42
CA ALA A 135 -10.16 -18.32 5.37
C ALA A 135 -10.11 -19.75 5.90
N GLY A 136 -9.44 -20.00 7.04
CA GLY A 136 -9.46 -21.30 7.72
C GLY A 136 -10.83 -21.68 8.28
N ALA A 137 -11.57 -20.70 8.81
CA ALA A 137 -12.87 -20.92 9.43
C ALA A 137 -14.05 -21.02 8.43
N LEU A 138 -13.87 -20.61 7.17
CA LEU A 138 -14.96 -20.48 6.19
C LEU A 138 -14.77 -21.36 4.95
N THR A 139 -15.89 -21.83 4.40
CA THR A 139 -15.92 -22.39 3.05
C THR A 139 -15.61 -21.29 2.02
N ALA A 140 -15.11 -21.66 0.84
CA ALA A 140 -14.72 -20.70 -0.19
C ALA A 140 -15.88 -19.74 -0.57
N THR A 141 -17.11 -20.26 -0.67
CA THR A 141 -18.30 -19.45 -0.97
C THR A 141 -18.63 -18.46 0.14
N ARG A 142 -18.57 -18.88 1.41
CA ARG A 142 -18.80 -18.00 2.57
C ARG A 142 -17.74 -16.91 2.67
N LEU A 143 -16.47 -17.29 2.45
CA LEU A 143 -15.36 -16.36 2.38
C LEU A 143 -15.58 -15.33 1.28
N GLN A 144 -15.89 -15.75 0.05
CA GLN A 144 -16.17 -14.83 -1.05
C GLN A 144 -17.32 -13.86 -0.74
N ARG A 145 -18.38 -14.31 -0.06
CA ARG A 145 -19.48 -13.44 0.38
C ARG A 145 -19.00 -12.42 1.42
N ALA A 146 -18.23 -12.84 2.41
CA ALA A 146 -17.65 -11.96 3.43
C ALA A 146 -16.72 -10.91 2.79
N LEU A 147 -15.83 -11.32 1.88
CA LEU A 147 -14.90 -10.42 1.21
C LEU A 147 -15.61 -9.41 0.30
N ARG A 148 -16.77 -9.75 -0.29
CA ARG A 148 -17.59 -8.78 -1.05
C ARG A 148 -18.13 -7.67 -0.14
N ALA A 149 -18.55 -8.00 1.07
CA ALA A 149 -18.98 -7.00 2.04
C ALA A 149 -17.79 -6.15 2.50
N TYR A 150 -16.65 -6.79 2.80
CA TYR A 150 -15.41 -6.11 3.16
C TYR A 150 -14.96 -5.10 2.08
N ARG A 151 -14.98 -5.49 0.80
CA ARG A 151 -14.65 -4.58 -0.32
C ARG A 151 -15.54 -3.36 -0.38
N ARG A 152 -16.84 -3.49 -0.08
CA ARG A 152 -17.76 -2.35 -0.10
C ARG A 152 -17.40 -1.34 0.98
N VAL A 153 -17.06 -1.82 2.17
CA VAL A 153 -16.63 -0.97 3.29
C VAL A 153 -15.28 -0.33 2.98
N ALA A 154 -14.28 -1.12 2.57
CA ALA A 154 -12.96 -0.63 2.21
C ALA A 154 -13.00 0.38 1.05
N ALA A 155 -13.83 0.15 0.02
CA ALA A 155 -14.00 1.10 -1.08
C ALA A 155 -14.79 2.35 -0.69
N ALA A 156 -15.65 2.28 0.33
CA ALA A 156 -16.33 3.45 0.89
C ALA A 156 -15.40 4.25 1.82
N GLU A 157 -14.47 3.59 2.50
CA GLU A 157 -13.42 4.24 3.30
C GLU A 157 -12.37 4.88 2.41
N ALA A 158 -11.90 4.20 1.36
CA ALA A 158 -11.00 4.77 0.37
C ALA A 158 -11.62 5.98 -0.34
N ARG A 159 -12.92 5.88 -0.72
CA ARG A 159 -13.66 7.03 -1.27
C ARG A 159 -13.78 8.18 -0.27
N ARG A 160 -14.13 7.92 0.99
CA ARG A 160 -14.15 8.96 2.03
C ARG A 160 -12.78 9.58 2.27
N SER A 161 -11.70 8.81 2.17
CA SER A 161 -10.34 9.33 2.28
C SER A 161 -10.01 10.25 1.10
N HIS A 162 -10.31 9.84 -0.12
CA HIS A 162 -10.13 10.65 -1.34
C HIS A 162 -11.09 11.86 -1.41
N GLU A 163 -12.31 11.77 -0.87
CA GLU A 163 -13.27 12.89 -0.80
C GLU A 163 -12.82 13.97 0.20
N LEU A 164 -12.02 13.60 1.20
CA LEU A 164 -11.42 14.55 2.13
C LEU A 164 -10.09 15.13 1.63
N GLU A 165 -9.50 14.56 0.58
CA GLU A 165 -8.32 15.12 -0.09
C GLU A 165 -8.72 16.37 -0.87
N HIS A 166 -8.22 17.52 -0.42
CA HIS A 166 -8.42 18.78 -1.11
C HIS A 166 -7.14 19.59 -1.03
N VAL A 167 -6.86 20.37 -2.07
CA VAL A 167 -5.81 21.37 -2.09
C VAL A 167 -6.43 22.64 -2.64
N SER A 168 -6.49 23.68 -1.83
CA SER A 168 -6.94 25.00 -2.24
C SER A 168 -5.90 26.04 -1.83
N TRP A 169 -5.63 26.96 -2.74
CA TRP A 169 -4.75 28.09 -2.47
C TRP A 169 -5.34 29.38 -3.02
N TRP A 170 -5.11 30.47 -2.30
CA TRP A 170 -5.43 31.83 -2.74
C TRP A 170 -4.42 32.80 -2.14
N PHE A 171 -4.31 33.97 -2.75
CA PHE A 171 -3.48 35.06 -2.24
C PHE A 171 -4.38 36.04 -1.49
N ALA A 172 -3.99 36.41 -0.28
CA ALA A 172 -4.62 37.49 0.47
C ALA A 172 -4.22 38.86 -0.09
N GLU A 173 -4.94 39.92 0.28
CA GLU A 173 -4.71 41.29 -0.21
C GLU A 173 -3.32 41.84 0.15
N ASP A 174 -2.68 41.30 1.19
CA ASP A 174 -1.30 41.61 1.58
C ASP A 174 -0.24 40.85 0.76
N GLY A 175 -0.67 40.05 -0.23
CA GLY A 175 0.18 39.22 -1.08
C GLY A 175 0.66 37.93 -0.41
N SER A 176 0.16 37.59 0.78
CA SER A 176 0.48 36.32 1.45
C SER A 176 -0.30 35.16 0.82
N LEU A 177 0.37 34.00 0.67
CA LEU A 177 -0.25 32.77 0.17
C LEU A 177 -0.93 32.03 1.33
N ILE A 178 -2.23 31.80 1.22
CA ILE A 178 -2.98 30.94 2.12
C ILE A 178 -3.20 29.60 1.41
N LEU A 179 -2.73 28.51 2.02
CA LEU A 179 -2.81 27.14 1.52
C LEU A 179 -3.57 26.27 2.52
N SER A 180 -4.68 25.66 2.08
CA SER A 180 -5.41 24.62 2.83
C SER A 180 -5.31 23.31 2.05
N ALA A 181 -4.69 22.30 2.66
CA ALA A 181 -4.50 21.01 2.01
C ALA A 181 -4.71 19.84 2.97
N ARG A 182 -5.34 18.77 2.46
CA ARG A 182 -5.39 17.44 3.06
C ARG A 182 -4.97 16.44 1.98
N LEU A 183 -3.92 15.68 2.25
CA LEU A 183 -3.18 14.88 1.27
C LEU A 183 -2.95 13.47 1.80
N ALA A 184 -2.74 12.51 0.90
CA ALA A 184 -2.19 11.20 1.22
C ALA A 184 -0.82 11.33 1.90
N ALA A 185 -0.41 10.33 2.68
CA ALA A 185 0.78 10.41 3.53
C ALA A 185 2.09 10.62 2.73
N GLU A 186 2.21 9.99 1.55
CA GLU A 186 3.36 10.16 0.67
C GLU A 186 3.45 11.62 0.15
N ASP A 187 2.35 12.16 -0.34
CA ASP A 187 2.29 13.52 -0.92
C ASP A 187 2.42 14.61 0.15
N GLY A 188 1.82 14.41 1.32
CA GLY A 188 1.93 15.32 2.45
C GLY A 188 3.37 15.52 2.90
N THR A 189 4.17 14.44 2.90
CA THR A 189 5.60 14.51 3.23
C THR A 189 6.39 15.37 2.24
N LEU A 190 6.08 15.26 0.95
CA LEU A 190 6.72 16.07 -0.09
C LEU A 190 6.39 17.56 0.08
N VAL A 191 5.13 17.89 0.36
CA VAL A 191 4.69 19.27 0.58
C VAL A 191 5.33 19.88 1.83
N VAL A 192 5.40 19.14 2.94
CA VAL A 192 6.05 19.61 4.18
C VAL A 192 7.53 19.91 3.93
N ARG A 193 8.26 18.99 3.29
CA ARG A 193 9.69 19.20 2.97
C ARG A 193 9.91 20.43 2.09
N ALA A 194 9.05 20.65 1.11
CA ALA A 194 9.13 21.81 0.23
C ALA A 194 8.88 23.13 0.99
N LEU A 195 7.89 23.16 1.90
CA LEU A 195 7.57 24.32 2.73
C LEU A 195 8.68 24.61 3.75
N GLU A 196 9.28 23.59 4.35
CA GLU A 196 10.42 23.74 5.26
C GLU A 196 11.63 24.36 4.55
N ALA A 197 11.99 23.84 3.37
CA ALA A 197 13.07 24.40 2.56
C ALA A 197 12.79 25.86 2.12
N ALA A 198 11.53 26.18 1.80
CA ALA A 198 11.14 27.55 1.48
C ALA A 198 11.26 28.48 2.70
N ARG A 199 10.84 28.01 3.89
CA ARG A 199 10.95 28.74 5.15
C ARG A 199 12.41 29.05 5.50
N GLU A 200 13.31 28.08 5.34
CA GLU A 200 14.75 28.30 5.58
C GLU A 200 15.32 29.42 4.71
N ARG A 201 14.99 29.45 3.41
CA ARG A 201 15.42 30.54 2.51
C ARG A 201 14.92 31.92 2.94
N VAL A 202 13.69 32.00 3.48
CA VAL A 202 13.13 33.25 4.00
C VAL A 202 13.86 33.69 5.27
N VAL A 203 14.14 32.76 6.18
CA VAL A 203 14.87 33.03 7.43
C VAL A 203 16.29 33.51 7.11
N GLU A 204 16.99 32.84 6.19
CA GLU A 204 18.36 33.19 5.84
C GLU A 204 18.45 34.56 5.16
N ARG A 205 17.53 34.87 4.24
CA ARG A 205 17.41 36.21 3.65
C ARG A 205 17.22 37.30 4.72
N ARG A 206 16.30 37.09 5.68
CA ARG A 206 16.07 38.03 6.79
C ARG A 206 17.29 38.17 7.70
N ARG A 207 18.07 37.11 7.89
CA ARG A 207 19.34 37.15 8.64
C ARG A 207 20.38 37.99 7.91
N GLN A 208 20.52 37.81 6.60
CA GLN A 208 21.42 38.60 5.76
C GLN A 208 21.04 40.08 5.78
N GLU A 209 19.76 40.41 5.57
CA GLU A 209 19.25 41.79 5.65
C GLU A 209 19.54 42.44 7.02
N ARG A 210 19.37 41.68 8.12
CA ARG A 210 19.69 42.16 9.48
C ARG A 210 21.19 42.30 9.71
N ALA A 211 22.00 41.40 9.16
CA ALA A 211 23.46 41.45 9.27
C ALA A 211 24.03 42.64 8.48
N GLU A 212 23.51 42.89 7.28
CA GLU A 212 23.82 44.06 6.45
C GLU A 212 23.39 45.37 7.13
N ALA A 213 22.18 45.42 7.70
CA ALA A 213 21.72 46.59 8.44
C ALA A 213 22.50 46.86 9.74
N ARG A 214 23.12 45.82 10.32
CA ARG A 214 23.96 45.91 11.52
C ARG A 214 25.44 46.13 11.20
N ALA A 215 25.85 45.92 9.94
CA ALA A 215 27.22 46.16 9.52
C ALA A 215 27.52 47.66 9.64
N PRO A 216 28.59 48.06 10.36
CA PRO A 216 28.96 49.46 10.41
C PRO A 216 29.30 49.95 8.99
N PRO A 217 28.92 51.18 8.61
CA PRO A 217 29.25 51.71 7.29
C PRO A 217 30.76 51.63 7.10
N ALA A 218 31.20 51.10 5.95
CA ALA A 218 32.61 50.97 5.61
C ALA A 218 33.31 52.31 5.89
N THR A 219 34.18 52.32 6.91
CA THR A 219 34.85 53.53 7.36
C THR A 219 35.71 54.06 6.22
N ALA A 220 35.31 55.20 5.65
CA ALA A 220 36.15 55.96 4.75
C ALA A 220 37.46 56.29 5.49
N PRO A 221 38.64 56.11 4.85
CA PRO A 221 39.91 56.40 5.50
C PRO A 221 40.01 57.91 5.71
N TRP A 222 39.87 58.35 6.96
CA TRP A 222 40.02 59.75 7.31
C TRP A 222 41.48 60.17 7.09
N ARG A 223 41.69 61.22 6.30
CA ARG A 223 43.02 61.83 6.14
C ARG A 223 43.40 62.54 7.45
N ARG A 224 44.54 62.16 8.04
CA ARG A 224 45.21 62.94 9.10
C ARG A 224 45.64 64.29 8.51
N SER A 225 44.99 65.38 8.92
CA SER A 225 45.55 66.71 8.73
C SER A 225 46.60 66.96 9.82
N THR A 226 47.86 67.04 9.42
CA THR A 226 48.94 67.50 10.28
C THR A 226 48.77 68.98 10.60
N ARG A 227 49.03 69.30 11.87
CA ARG A 227 48.83 70.60 12.54
C ARG A 227 49.41 71.79 11.78
N ARG A 228 48.69 72.91 11.88
CA ARG A 228 49.14 74.29 11.61
C ARG A 228 50.45 74.59 12.35
N GLY A 229 51.50 74.93 11.59
CA GLY A 229 52.59 75.81 12.04
C GLY A 229 52.21 77.28 11.81
N PRO A 230 52.82 78.24 12.53
CA PRO A 230 52.35 79.62 12.57
C PRO A 230 52.61 80.37 11.25
N CYS A 231 51.65 81.23 10.93
CA CYS A 231 51.66 82.17 9.82
C CYS A 231 52.99 82.93 9.74
N ARG A 232 53.73 82.75 8.64
CA ARG A 232 54.63 83.78 8.12
C ARG A 232 54.13 84.21 6.75
N SER A 233 54.06 85.52 6.61
CA SER A 233 53.68 86.27 5.44
C SER A 233 54.33 85.77 4.16
N ARG A 234 53.56 85.76 3.06
CA ARG A 234 53.90 86.50 1.82
C ARG A 234 52.90 86.20 0.68
N ARG A 235 52.47 87.31 0.08
CA ARG A 235 52.07 87.56 -1.32
C ARG A 235 51.16 86.55 -2.03
N TRP A 236 49.96 87.04 -2.34
CA TRP A 236 49.16 86.66 -3.49
C TRP A 236 49.93 86.78 -4.82
N PRO A 237 49.69 85.83 -5.74
CA PRO A 237 49.54 86.18 -7.15
C PRO A 237 48.14 85.87 -7.68
N ARG A 238 47.84 86.60 -8.75
CA ARG A 238 46.54 86.79 -9.38
C ARG A 238 46.04 85.55 -10.14
N SER A 239 44.72 85.37 -10.07
CA SER A 239 43.79 84.92 -11.11
C SER A 239 44.28 83.92 -12.17
N HIS A 240 43.64 82.75 -12.23
CA HIS A 240 43.16 82.20 -13.49
C HIS A 240 41.94 81.30 -13.22
N THR A 241 40.79 81.70 -13.75
CA THR A 241 39.60 80.87 -13.93
C THR A 241 39.82 79.93 -15.12
N PRO A 242 39.31 78.69 -15.06
CA PRO A 242 38.34 78.28 -16.09
C PRO A 242 37.19 77.44 -15.47
N ARG A 243 35.94 77.84 -15.66
CA ARG A 243 35.07 77.51 -16.81
C ARG A 243 34.54 76.05 -16.75
N TRP A 244 33.38 75.91 -16.10
CA TRP A 244 32.56 74.70 -16.11
C TRP A 244 31.92 74.47 -17.49
N PRO A 245 31.93 73.22 -18.01
CA PRO A 245 30.96 72.79 -19.00
C PRO A 245 29.75 72.15 -18.31
N ARG A 246 28.57 72.75 -18.53
CA ARG A 246 27.27 72.12 -18.37
C ARG A 246 27.02 71.15 -19.52
N ARG A 247 26.04 70.25 -19.31
CA ARG A 247 25.26 69.41 -20.26
C ARG A 247 25.66 67.93 -20.21
N THR A 248 24.76 66.96 -20.24
CA THR A 248 23.31 66.92 -20.49
C THR A 248 22.80 65.53 -20.07
N ARG A 249 21.61 65.45 -19.47
CA ARG A 249 20.86 64.20 -19.33
C ARG A 249 20.28 63.77 -20.70
N PRO A 250 20.32 62.48 -21.08
CA PRO A 250 19.37 61.93 -22.03
C PRO A 250 18.17 61.31 -21.29
N VAL A 251 17.01 61.59 -21.87
CA VAL A 251 15.67 61.20 -21.48
C VAL A 251 15.37 59.77 -21.94
N CYS A 252 14.56 59.07 -21.16
CA CYS A 252 13.98 57.77 -21.45
C CYS A 252 13.12 57.78 -22.73
N ARG A 253 13.12 56.66 -23.47
CA ARG A 253 12.02 56.33 -24.39
C ARG A 253 11.65 54.86 -24.22
N VAL A 254 10.45 54.65 -23.68
CA VAL A 254 9.72 53.38 -23.68
C VAL A 254 8.99 53.25 -25.01
N ARG A 255 9.17 52.12 -25.68
CA ARG A 255 8.24 51.50 -26.64
C ARG A 255 7.95 50.13 -26.03
N GLY A 256 6.71 49.68 -25.87
CA GLY A 256 5.63 49.67 -26.84
C GLY A 256 5.37 48.20 -27.14
#